data_AF-E1YFJ0-F1
#
_entry.id   AF-E1YFJ0-F1
#
_cell.length_a   1.000
_cell.length_b   1.000
_cell.length_c   1.000
_cell.angle_alpha   90.00
_cell.angle_beta   90.00
_cell.angle_gamma   90.00
#
_symmetry.space_group_name_H-M   'P 1'
#
loop_
_entity.id
_entity.type
_entity.pdbx_description
1 polymer ?
#
loop_
_entity_poly.entity_id
_entity_poly.type
_entity_poly.pdbx_seq_one_letter_code
_entity_poly.pdbx_strand_id
1 'polypeptide(L)' 'MKVYPRERGLHPLQQAFHEKGTVQCGYCTPGMIMTAKSFLDHHPDPTKEEVKEAIFGNLCRCTGYEKIVEAILSVKQP' A
#
# COMPACT_ATOMS: atom_id res chain seq x y z
N MET A 1 2.91 15.20 -23.28
CA MET A 1 3.25 14.23 -22.21
C MET A 1 3.77 15.03 -21.01
N LYS A 2 3.04 15.08 -19.89
CA LYS A 2 3.53 15.74 -18.66
C LYS A 2 4.57 14.82 -18.03
N VAL A 3 5.79 15.29 -17.90
CA VAL A 3 6.84 14.59 -17.14
C VAL A 3 6.82 15.17 -15.74
N TYR A 4 6.38 14.38 -14.76
CA TYR A 4 6.45 14.77 -13.36
C TYR A 4 7.89 14.61 -12.87
N PRO A 5 8.49 15.62 -12.21
CA PRO A 5 9.82 15.48 -11.64
C PRO A 5 9.81 14.35 -10.60
N ARG A 6 10.84 13.50 -10.61
CA ARG A 6 10.99 12.46 -9.58
C ARG A 6 11.37 13.13 -8.27
N GLU A 7 10.49 13.05 -7.27
CA GLU A 7 10.90 13.31 -5.88
C GLU A 7 11.96 12.29 -5.46
N ARG A 8 12.94 12.71 -4.65
CA ARG A 8 13.98 11.83 -4.13
C ARG A 8 13.45 11.10 -2.90
N GLY A 9 13.21 9.80 -3.04
CA GLY A 9 12.77 8.92 -1.94
C GLY A 9 11.55 8.09 -2.31
N LEU A 10 11.30 7.02 -1.55
CA LEU A 10 10.07 6.24 -1.65
C LEU A 10 8.97 6.92 -0.83
N HIS A 11 7.74 6.93 -1.34
CA HIS A 11 6.58 7.29 -0.53
C HIS A 11 6.48 6.35 0.70
N PRO A 12 6.00 6.80 1.88
CA PRO A 12 5.91 5.94 3.08
C PRO A 12 5.25 4.57 2.84
N LEU A 13 4.18 4.51 2.05
CA LEU A 13 3.57 3.23 1.61
C LEU A 13 4.52 2.35 0.78
N GLN A 14 5.27 2.93 -0.16
CA GLN A 14 6.25 2.18 -0.95
C GLN A 14 7.37 1.63 -0.06
N GLN A 15 7.84 2.43 0.90
CA GLN A 15 8.85 2.03 1.89
C GLN A 15 8.32 0.88 2.78
N ALA A 16 7.12 1.01 3.34
CA ALA A 16 6.51 -0.03 4.16
C ALA A 16 6.31 -1.35 3.41
N PHE A 17 5.89 -1.27 2.13
CA PHE A 17 5.74 -2.46 1.29
C PHE A 17 7.08 -3.15 1.03
N HIS A 18 8.15 -2.38 0.84
CA HIS A 18 9.51 -2.90 0.70
C HIS A 18 9.98 -3.59 1.99
N GLU A 19 9.88 -2.91 3.13
CA GLU A 19 10.38 -3.40 4.43
C GLU A 19 9.63 -4.64 4.94
N LYS A 20 8.31 -4.70 4.71
CA LYS A 20 7.48 -5.85 5.13
C LYS A 20 7.58 -7.04 4.16
N GLY A 21 8.26 -6.89 3.02
CA GLY A 21 8.37 -7.93 2.01
C GLY A 21 7.00 -8.29 1.41
N THR A 22 6.21 -7.28 1.07
CA THR A 22 4.87 -7.46 0.47
C THR A 22 4.91 -7.71 -1.03
N VAL A 23 6.09 -7.59 -1.63
CA VAL A 23 6.33 -7.68 -3.07
C VAL A 23 7.01 -9.01 -3.39
N GLN A 24 6.33 -9.86 -4.17
CA GLN A 24 6.94 -11.02 -4.84
C GLN A 24 7.04 -10.74 -6.33
N CYS A 25 6.01 -11.11 -7.13
CA CYS A 25 6.00 -10.80 -8.57
C CYS A 25 5.83 -9.29 -8.88
N GLY A 26 5.35 -8.51 -7.92
CA GLY A 26 5.19 -7.06 -8.02
C GLY A 26 4.04 -6.55 -8.88
N TYR A 27 3.33 -7.42 -9.60
CA TYR A 27 2.30 -6.99 -10.56
C TYR A 27 1.14 -6.21 -9.92
N CYS A 28 0.65 -6.67 -8.76
CA CYS A 28 -0.45 -6.02 -8.04
C CYS A 28 -0.01 -4.81 -7.19
N THR A 29 1.30 -4.62 -6.99
CA THR A 29 1.84 -3.66 -6.02
C THR A 29 1.44 -2.21 -6.31
N PRO A 30 1.45 -1.71 -7.56
CA PRO A 30 0.99 -0.35 -7.85
C PRO A 30 -0.48 -0.12 -7.48
N GLY A 31 -1.36 -1.07 -7.81
CA GLY A 31 -2.79 -0.99 -7.46
C GLY A 31 -3.02 -0.97 -5.95
N MET A 32 -2.36 -1.88 -5.22
CA MET A 32 -2.39 -1.92 -3.76
C MET A 32 -1.97 -0.59 -3.12
N ILE A 33 -0.88 0.01 -3.59
CA ILE A 33 -0.37 1.28 -3.04
C ILE A 33 -1.34 2.42 -3.31
N MET A 34 -1.89 2.51 -4.52
CA MET A 34 -2.83 3.59 -4.86
C MET A 34 -4.13 3.49 -4.08
N THR A 35 -4.68 2.27 -3.94
CA THR A 35 -5.87 2.03 -3.11
C THR A 35 -5.61 2.34 -1.64
N ALA A 36 -4.48 1.85 -1.09
CA ALA A 36 -4.10 2.13 0.29
C ALA A 36 -3.92 3.63 0.56
N LYS A 37 -3.28 4.36 -0.36
CA LYS A 37 -3.11 5.82 -0.25
C LYS A 37 -4.46 6.52 -0.20
N SER A 38 -5.34 6.24 -1.16
CA SER A 38 -6.67 6.86 -1.22
C SER A 38 -7.50 6.55 0.04
N PHE A 39 -7.38 5.34 0.57
CA PHE A 39 -8.07 4.93 1.80
C PHE A 39 -7.52 5.68 3.03
N LEU A 40 -6.20 5.68 3.21
CA LEU A 40 -5.54 6.32 4.36
C LEU A 40 -5.68 7.85 4.36
N ASP A 41 -5.92 8.48 3.21
CA ASP A 41 -6.16 9.93 3.13
C ASP A 41 -7.42 10.36 3.87
N HIS A 42 -8.35 9.42 4.10
CA HIS A 42 -9.61 9.65 4.81
C HIS A 42 -9.70 8.88 6.13
N HIS A 43 -8.77 7.95 6.38
CA HIS A 43 -8.75 7.06 7.56
C HIS A 43 -7.33 7.04 8.15
N PRO A 44 -6.93 8.04 8.96
CA PRO A 44 -5.56 8.17 9.46
C PRO A 44 -5.19 7.12 10.53
N ASP A 45 -6.17 6.48 11.17
CA ASP A 45 -5.98 5.43 12.17
C ASP A 45 -6.93 4.25 11.90
N PRO A 46 -6.70 3.48 10.82
CA PRO A 46 -7.62 2.44 10.41
C PRO A 46 -7.40 1.15 11.20
N THR A 47 -8.48 0.39 11.35
CA THR A 47 -8.43 -0.98 11.86
C THR A 47 -7.97 -1.97 10.77
N LYS A 48 -7.58 -3.17 11.21
CA LYS A 48 -7.18 -4.26 10.29
C LYS A 48 -8.31 -4.66 9.34
N GLU A 49 -9.53 -4.69 9.85
CA GLU A 49 -10.74 -5.06 9.12
C GLU A 49 -11.06 -4.01 8.03
N GLU A 50 -10.97 -2.72 8.36
CA GLU A 50 -11.18 -1.65 7.38
C GLU A 50 -10.12 -1.68 6.26
N VAL A 51 -8.86 -1.96 6.59
CA VAL A 51 -7.80 -2.13 5.59
C VAL A 51 -8.09 -3.30 4.66
N LYS A 52 -8.55 -4.44 5.20
CA LYS A 52 -8.89 -5.62 4.39
C LYS A 52 -10.03 -5.31 3.41
N GLU A 53 -11.06 -4.61 3.88
CA GLU A 53 -12.19 -4.20 3.04
C GLU A 53 -11.72 -3.22 1.94
N ALA A 54 -10.91 -2.23 2.32
CA ALA A 54 -10.38 -1.24 1.39
C ALA A 54 -9.59 -1.87 0.22
N ILE A 55 -8.83 -2.93 0.49
CA ILE A 55 -8.01 -3.60 -0.53
C ILE A 55 -8.71 -4.81 -1.18
N PHE A 56 -9.96 -5.13 -0.82
CA PHE A 56 -10.66 -6.33 -1.31
C PHE A 56 -10.69 -6.41 -2.85
N GLY A 57 -10.82 -5.27 -3.53
CA GLY A 57 -10.81 -5.20 -5.00
C GLY A 57 -9.43 -5.37 -5.65
N ASN A 58 -8.35 -5.44 -4.88
CA ASN A 58 -6.99 -5.63 -5.40
C ASN A 58 -6.56 -7.08 -5.22
N LEU A 59 -6.50 -7.81 -6.33
CA LEU A 59 -6.13 -9.22 -6.31
C LEU A 59 -4.61 -9.40 -6.25
N CYS A 60 -4.14 -10.17 -5.26
CA CYS A 60 -2.77 -10.63 -5.16
C CYS A 60 -2.73 -12.15 -5.16
N ARG A 61 -1.95 -12.74 -6.07
CA ARG A 61 -1.80 -14.20 -6.16
C ARG A 61 -0.60 -14.76 -5.39
N CYS A 62 0.34 -13.90 -5.00
CA CYS A 62 1.66 -14.35 -4.53
C CYS A 62 1.81 -14.31 -3.00
N THR A 63 1.31 -13.26 -2.33
CA THR A 63 1.74 -12.96 -0.93
C THR A 63 0.79 -13.42 0.16
N GLY A 64 -0.46 -13.76 -0.17
CA GLY A 64 -1.45 -14.16 0.83
C GLY A 64 -2.01 -13.03 1.70
N TYR A 65 -1.85 -11.77 1.28
CA TYR A 65 -2.45 -10.54 1.84
C TYR A 65 -2.00 -10.08 3.24
N GLU A 66 -1.67 -10.97 4.17
CA GLU A 66 -1.39 -10.58 5.58
C GLU A 66 -0.30 -9.50 5.69
N LYS A 67 0.82 -9.69 5.00
CA LYS A 67 1.92 -8.70 4.96
C LYS A 67 1.53 -7.38 4.30
N ILE A 68 0.59 -7.40 3.35
CA ILE A 68 0.08 -6.17 2.72
C ILE A 68 -0.72 -5.36 3.75
N VAL A 69 -1.59 -6.03 4.50
CA VAL A 69 -2.37 -5.40 5.58
C VAL A 69 -1.44 -4.83 6.66
N GLU A 70 -0.44 -5.59 7.11
CA GLU A 70 0.57 -5.12 8.07
C GLU A 70 1.35 -3.91 7.57
N ALA A 71 1.70 -3.87 6.27
CA ALA A 71 2.41 -2.74 5.70
C ALA A 71 1.56 -1.47 5.70
N ILE A 72 0.28 -1.57 5.32
CA ILE A 72 -0.64 -0.43 5.31
C ILE A 72 -0.83 0.12 6.74
N LEU A 73 -1.06 -0.75 7.72
CA LEU A 73 -1.23 -0.36 9.13
C LEU A 73 0.03 0.24 9.75
N SER A 74 1.22 -0.05 9.19
CA SER A 74 2.49 0.50 9.70
C SER A 74 2.77 1.93 9.25
N VAL A 75 2.04 2.44 8.26
CA VAL A 75 2.24 3.80 7.74
C VAL A 75 1.52 4.80 8.62
N LYS A 76 2.26 5.80 9.11
CA LYS A 76 1.69 7.02 9.66
C LYS A 76 1.57 8.05 8.55
N GLN A 77 0.36 8.57 8.33
CA GLN A 77 0.16 9.71 7.44
C GLN A 77 0.90 10.95 8.03
N PRO A 78 1.62 11.73 7.21
CA PRO A 78 2.20 13.00 7.64
C PRO A 78 1.13 14.07 7.91
#